data_AF-A0A956Z454-F1
#
_entry.id   AF-A0A956Z454-F1
#
_cell.length_a   1.000
_cell.length_b   1.000
_cell.length_c   1.000
_cell.angle_alpha   90.00
_cell.angle_beta   90.00
_cell.angle_gamma   90.00
#
_symmetry.space_group_name_H-M   'P 1'
#
loop_
_entity.id
_entity.type
_entity.pdbx_description
1 polymer ?
#
loop_
_entity_poly.entity_id
_entity_poly.type
_entity_poly.pdbx_seq_one_letter_code
_entity_poly.pdbx_strand_id
1 'polypeptide(L)'
;LPSGILLQSANNEQSALMQIGGTRLEVHGTAFVTAQNANSYPIVHVLAGYTVIYTEAFDLIFVPAGGVNRAASVVPFDTASVALLPVQLLPVSIRLPAAITEADIAHLTEAYLTTLATAQATPTPQPTADPTICRRVTRGTTTLYAGPGDFYEAINSLNAGVSVTPIIAASDPDGRTWWQLTTSNWLLASQIRETGLCPDVPRTQNITPPRNNTLSLETCETTNGPLRAGQQVTIQFTPPAFDNWGEARDAVSIDPGRISIGARTYRAQATSPIRLGTADDDERYLRTFYIVWNAVPGTHRIVGDRLSYEPICTLVVPVG
;
A
#
# COMPACT_ATOMS: atom_id res chain seq x y z
N LEU A 1 33.65 -5.41 -17.63
CA LEU A 1 32.33 -5.85 -18.14
C LEU A 1 31.31 -4.82 -17.71
N PRO A 2 30.39 -4.37 -18.60
CA PRO A 2 29.30 -3.51 -18.16
C PRO A 2 28.51 -4.23 -17.07
N SER A 3 28.36 -3.61 -15.89
CA SER A 3 27.47 -4.09 -14.85
C SER A 3 26.06 -3.63 -15.16
N GLY A 4 25.10 -4.56 -15.10
CA GLY A 4 23.72 -4.27 -15.43
C GLY A 4 22.81 -5.45 -15.17
N ILE A 5 21.53 -5.25 -15.47
CA ILE A 5 20.48 -6.25 -15.31
C ILE A 5 19.94 -6.57 -16.70
N LEU A 6 19.85 -7.86 -17.01
CA LEU A 6 19.17 -8.35 -18.20
C LEU A 6 17.73 -8.71 -17.81
N LEU A 7 16.76 -8.07 -18.46
CA LEU A 7 15.34 -8.22 -18.19
C LEU A 7 14.66 -8.79 -19.41
N GLN A 8 13.75 -9.74 -19.19
CA GLN A 8 12.95 -10.34 -20.24
C GLN A 8 11.51 -10.44 -19.76
N SER A 9 10.59 -9.85 -20.52
CA SER A 9 9.16 -10.08 -20.35
C SER A 9 8.73 -11.36 -21.06
N ALA A 10 7.57 -11.90 -20.69
CA ALA A 10 7.07 -13.14 -21.29
C ALA A 10 6.77 -12.98 -22.79
N ASN A 11 6.26 -11.81 -23.19
CA ASN A 11 5.99 -11.40 -24.57
C ASN A 11 5.78 -9.87 -24.64
N ASN A 12 5.44 -9.36 -25.83
CA ASN A 12 5.20 -7.93 -26.05
C ASN A 12 3.83 -7.43 -25.51
N GLU A 13 2.92 -8.33 -25.13
CA GLU A 13 1.60 -7.99 -24.57
C GLU A 13 1.64 -7.89 -23.04
N GLN A 14 2.56 -8.60 -22.40
CA GLN A 14 2.77 -8.60 -20.95
C GLN A 14 4.10 -7.92 -20.63
N SER A 15 4.04 -6.63 -20.29
CA SER A 15 5.22 -5.86 -19.92
C SER A 15 5.81 -6.31 -18.58
N ALA A 16 7.13 -6.31 -18.46
CA ALA A 16 7.80 -6.29 -17.16
C ALA A 16 7.89 -4.83 -16.68
N LEU A 17 7.24 -4.53 -15.55
CA LEU A 17 7.25 -3.21 -14.92
C LEU A 17 8.30 -3.15 -13.82
N MET A 18 9.09 -2.09 -13.80
CA MET A 18 10.03 -1.83 -12.71
C MET A 18 10.29 -0.34 -12.51
N GLN A 19 10.87 0.00 -11.36
CA GLN A 19 11.27 1.37 -11.03
C GLN A 19 12.74 1.39 -10.61
N ILE A 20 13.53 2.29 -11.21
CA ILE A 20 14.96 2.48 -10.90
C ILE A 20 15.21 3.98 -10.75
N GLY A 21 15.62 4.43 -9.55
CA GLY A 21 15.99 5.82 -9.31
C GLY A 21 14.91 6.82 -9.73
N GLY A 22 13.65 6.59 -9.34
CA GLY A 22 12.50 7.43 -9.70
C GLY A 22 11.97 7.19 -11.13
N THR A 23 12.76 6.59 -12.02
CA THR A 23 12.35 6.29 -13.40
C THR A 23 11.55 5.00 -13.47
N ARG A 24 10.35 5.04 -14.05
CA ARG A 24 9.55 3.84 -14.31
C ARG A 24 9.87 3.30 -15.70
N LEU A 25 10.11 2.00 -15.78
CA LEU A 25 10.43 1.26 -17.00
C LEU A 25 9.34 0.23 -17.27
N GLU A 26 8.90 0.16 -18.51
CA GLU A 26 7.94 -0.84 -19.00
C GLU A 26 8.58 -1.58 -20.18
N VAL A 27 9.05 -2.80 -19.91
CA VAL A 27 9.82 -3.62 -20.87
C VAL A 27 8.88 -4.60 -21.55
N HIS A 28 8.70 -4.44 -22.87
CA HIS A 28 7.94 -5.34 -23.73
C HIS A 28 8.91 -6.11 -24.63
N GLY A 29 9.59 -7.11 -24.07
CA GLY A 29 10.60 -7.90 -24.76
C GLY A 29 11.84 -8.12 -23.89
N THR A 30 13.04 -7.96 -24.46
CA THR A 30 14.31 -8.13 -23.74
C THR A 30 15.10 -6.84 -23.74
N ALA A 31 15.51 -6.37 -22.55
CA ALA A 31 16.33 -5.18 -22.38
C ALA A 31 17.51 -5.42 -21.42
N PHE A 32 18.64 -4.80 -21.71
CA PHE A 32 19.79 -4.73 -20.81
C PHE A 32 19.89 -3.32 -20.22
N VAL A 33 19.77 -3.24 -18.91
CA VAL A 33 19.68 -1.98 -18.16
C VAL A 33 20.94 -1.78 -17.35
N THR A 34 21.63 -0.66 -17.56
CA THR A 34 22.79 -0.28 -16.76
C THR A 34 22.52 1.03 -16.00
N ALA A 35 23.02 1.11 -14.78
CA ALA A 35 23.05 2.36 -14.04
C ALA A 35 24.24 3.20 -14.52
N GLN A 36 24.03 4.49 -14.77
CA GLN A 36 25.11 5.38 -15.19
C GLN A 36 25.69 6.16 -13.98
N ASN A 37 24.84 6.81 -13.17
CA ASN A 37 25.15 7.50 -11.90
C ASN A 37 23.83 7.69 -11.09
N ALA A 38 23.91 8.06 -9.81
CA ALA A 38 22.73 8.21 -8.93
C ALA A 38 21.70 9.25 -9.41
N ASN A 39 22.09 10.22 -10.25
CA ASN A 39 21.25 11.33 -10.71
C ASN A 39 20.94 11.29 -12.21
N SER A 40 21.20 10.16 -12.88
CA SER A 40 21.01 10.02 -14.32
C SER A 40 20.03 8.90 -14.63
N TYR A 41 19.27 9.05 -15.71
CA TYR A 41 18.43 7.98 -16.24
C TYR A 41 19.25 6.69 -16.42
N PRO A 42 18.65 5.51 -16.16
CA PRO A 42 19.27 4.26 -16.54
C PRO A 42 19.52 4.26 -18.05
N ILE A 43 20.61 3.63 -18.49
CA ILE A 43 20.87 3.37 -19.91
C ILE A 43 20.21 2.05 -20.25
N VAL A 44 19.24 2.09 -21.17
CA VAL A 44 18.46 0.92 -21.57
C VAL A 44 18.81 0.53 -23.00
N HIS A 45 19.45 -0.63 -23.17
CA HIS A 45 19.66 -1.25 -24.48
C HIS A 45 18.53 -2.24 -24.75
N VAL A 46 17.74 -2.04 -25.80
CA VAL A 46 16.64 -2.96 -26.11
C VAL A 46 17.09 -3.97 -27.15
N LEU A 47 17.19 -5.22 -26.73
CA LEU A 47 17.67 -6.32 -27.58
C LEU A 47 16.53 -6.96 -28.37
N ALA A 48 15.31 -6.96 -27.84
CA ALA A 48 14.12 -7.46 -28.54
C ALA A 48 12.87 -6.73 -28.06
N GLY A 49 11.91 -6.51 -28.97
CA GLY A 49 10.66 -5.80 -28.67
C GLY A 49 10.87 -4.29 -28.51
N TYR A 50 10.37 -3.71 -27.41
CA TYR A 50 10.53 -2.30 -27.09
C TYR A 50 10.53 -2.05 -25.57
N THR A 51 10.98 -0.88 -25.15
CA THR A 51 10.86 -0.41 -23.76
C THR A 51 10.32 1.01 -23.75
N VAL A 52 9.44 1.29 -22.81
CA VAL A 52 8.92 2.63 -22.54
C VAL A 52 9.48 3.12 -21.22
N ILE A 53 10.06 4.31 -21.22
CA ILE A 53 10.63 4.95 -20.04
C ILE A 53 9.75 6.15 -19.71
N TYR A 54 9.23 6.17 -18.48
CA TYR A 54 8.44 7.27 -17.95
C TYR A 54 9.31 8.09 -17.00
N THR A 55 9.49 9.37 -17.31
CA THR A 55 10.24 10.32 -16.47
C THR A 55 9.31 11.07 -15.52
N GLU A 56 9.87 11.73 -14.50
CA GLU A 56 9.11 12.54 -13.54
C GLU A 56 8.41 13.74 -14.19
N ALA A 57 8.88 14.19 -15.36
CA ALA A 57 8.24 15.25 -16.15
C ALA A 57 7.04 14.75 -16.96
N PHE A 58 6.63 13.48 -16.79
CA PHE A 58 5.65 12.78 -17.62
C PHE A 58 6.07 12.63 -19.09
N ASP A 59 7.34 12.84 -19.41
CA ASP A 59 7.85 12.52 -20.73
C ASP A 59 7.90 11.01 -20.92
N LEU A 60 7.43 10.58 -22.08
CA LEU A 60 7.49 9.20 -22.53
C LEU A 60 8.65 9.06 -23.50
N ILE A 61 9.58 8.15 -23.22
CA ILE A 61 10.68 7.81 -24.13
C ILE A 61 10.46 6.37 -24.60
N PHE A 62 10.22 6.21 -25.90
CA PHE A 62 10.10 4.91 -26.55
C PHE A 62 11.44 4.46 -27.09
N VAL A 63 11.89 3.26 -26.71
CA VAL A 63 13.16 2.67 -27.14
C VAL A 63 12.85 1.35 -27.88
N PRO A 64 13.01 1.29 -29.21
CA PRO A 64 12.79 0.06 -29.98
C PRO A 64 13.99 -0.88 -29.89
N ALA A 65 13.79 -2.15 -30.26
CA ALA A 65 14.87 -3.11 -30.45
C ALA A 65 15.92 -2.58 -31.44
N GLY A 66 17.20 -2.63 -31.05
CA GLY A 66 18.30 -1.99 -31.78
C GLY A 66 18.68 -0.60 -31.25
N GLY A 67 17.83 0.00 -30.40
CA GLY A 67 18.05 1.31 -29.80
C GLY A 67 18.62 1.24 -28.38
N VAL A 68 19.30 2.32 -27.99
CA VAL A 68 19.71 2.61 -26.62
C VAL A 68 19.28 4.01 -26.23
N ASN A 69 18.73 4.16 -25.03
CA ASN A 69 18.54 5.50 -24.46
C ASN A 69 19.83 5.98 -23.78
N ARG A 70 20.25 7.21 -24.07
CA ARG A 70 21.36 7.91 -23.42
C ARG A 70 20.93 9.33 -23.12
N ALA A 71 20.90 9.70 -21.84
CA ALA A 71 20.53 11.05 -21.41
C ALA A 71 19.23 11.56 -22.07
N ALA A 72 18.19 10.72 -22.05
CA ALA A 72 16.87 10.97 -22.66
C ALA A 72 16.83 11.07 -24.21
N SER A 73 17.94 10.84 -24.91
CA SER A 73 17.95 10.64 -26.36
C SER A 73 17.97 9.16 -26.70
N VAL A 74 17.32 8.74 -27.79
CA VAL A 74 17.37 7.36 -28.29
C VAL A 74 18.24 7.32 -29.54
N VAL A 75 19.29 6.50 -29.51
CA VAL A 75 20.25 6.34 -30.60
C VAL A 75 20.45 4.86 -30.90
N PRO A 76 20.94 4.47 -32.09
CA PRO A 76 21.33 3.09 -32.36
C PRO A 76 22.38 2.61 -31.35
N PHE A 77 22.21 1.39 -30.84
CA PHE A 77 23.26 0.82 -30.01
C PHE A 77 24.35 0.15 -30.84
N ASP A 78 25.59 0.21 -30.34
CA ASP A 78 26.72 -0.52 -30.90
C ASP A 78 26.63 -2.00 -30.49
N THR A 79 26.54 -2.92 -31.47
CA THR A 79 26.41 -4.36 -31.20
C THR A 79 27.58 -4.92 -30.39
N ALA A 80 28.77 -4.33 -30.49
CA ALA A 80 29.92 -4.71 -29.68
C ALA A 80 29.69 -4.45 -28.18
N SER A 81 28.89 -3.43 -27.83
CA SER A 81 28.58 -3.09 -26.43
C SER A 81 27.71 -4.13 -25.72
N VAL A 82 26.98 -4.95 -26.48
CA VAL A 82 26.05 -5.98 -25.96
C VAL A 82 26.47 -7.41 -26.33
N ALA A 83 27.54 -7.58 -27.11
CA ALA A 83 27.99 -8.89 -27.60
C ALA A 83 28.40 -9.87 -26.48
N LEU A 84 28.84 -9.35 -25.32
CA LEU A 84 29.27 -10.17 -24.17
C LEU A 84 28.14 -10.50 -23.18
N LEU A 85 26.90 -10.08 -23.47
CA LEU A 85 25.78 -10.36 -22.59
C LEU A 85 25.42 -11.86 -22.65
N PRO A 86 25.11 -12.50 -21.51
CA PRO A 86 24.75 -13.92 -21.47
C PRO A 86 23.32 -14.17 -21.95
N VAL A 87 22.94 -13.63 -23.11
CA VAL A 87 21.56 -13.71 -23.67
C VAL A 87 21.13 -15.15 -23.97
N GLN A 88 22.07 -16.08 -24.08
CA GLN A 88 21.81 -17.50 -24.25
C GLN A 88 21.26 -18.18 -22.99
N LEU A 89 21.41 -17.55 -21.81
CA LEU A 89 20.86 -18.05 -20.56
C LEU A 89 19.42 -17.58 -20.31
N LEU A 90 18.85 -16.80 -21.23
CA LEU A 90 17.48 -16.34 -21.11
C LEU A 90 16.46 -17.45 -21.47
N PRO A 91 15.31 -17.50 -20.78
CA PRO A 91 14.23 -18.44 -21.12
C PRO A 91 13.79 -18.37 -22.59
N VAL A 92 13.71 -17.16 -23.14
CA VAL A 92 13.47 -16.97 -24.58
C VAL A 92 14.79 -16.60 -25.24
N SER A 93 15.31 -17.54 -26.04
CA SER A 93 16.49 -17.31 -26.87
C SER A 93 16.26 -16.16 -27.83
N ILE A 94 17.09 -15.12 -27.71
CA ILE A 94 17.07 -13.98 -28.63
C ILE A 94 18.29 -14.00 -29.55
N ARG A 95 18.10 -13.56 -30.79
CA ARG A 95 19.20 -13.16 -31.66
C ARG A 95 19.37 -11.66 -31.52
N LEU A 96 20.61 -11.20 -31.33
CA LEU A 96 20.89 -9.77 -31.30
C LEU A 96 20.40 -9.14 -32.62
N PRO A 97 19.63 -8.06 -32.58
CA PRO A 97 19.12 -7.41 -33.77
C PRO A 97 20.28 -6.78 -34.53
N ALA A 98 20.10 -6.61 -35.84
CA ALA A 98 20.99 -5.75 -36.60
C ALA A 98 20.93 -4.32 -36.06
N ALA A 99 22.02 -3.56 -36.22
CA ALA A 99 22.01 -2.14 -35.89
C ALA A 99 20.93 -1.44 -36.73
N ILE A 100 20.02 -0.74 -36.07
CA ILE A 100 19.02 0.11 -36.70
C ILE A 100 19.60 1.49 -36.98
N THR A 101 18.97 2.28 -37.85
CA THR A 101 19.37 3.67 -38.09
C THR A 101 18.59 4.64 -37.21
N GLU A 102 19.05 5.88 -37.11
CA GLU A 102 18.28 6.96 -36.45
C GLU A 102 16.92 7.20 -37.14
N ALA A 103 16.87 7.03 -38.47
CA ALA A 103 15.63 7.13 -39.23
C ALA A 103 14.63 6.03 -38.86
N ASP A 104 15.11 4.79 -38.65
CA ASP A 104 14.26 3.68 -38.20
C ASP A 104 13.71 3.94 -36.80
N ILE A 105 14.53 4.47 -35.89
CA ILE A 105 14.10 4.83 -34.53
C ILE A 105 12.99 5.89 -34.59
N ALA A 106 13.18 6.94 -35.37
CA ALA A 106 12.19 8.00 -35.53
C ALA A 106 10.86 7.45 -36.08
N HIS A 107 10.92 6.64 -37.13
CA HIS A 107 9.74 6.01 -37.73
C HIS A 107 9.00 5.09 -36.74
N LEU A 108 9.72 4.24 -35.99
CA LEU A 108 9.12 3.35 -35.00
C LEU A 108 8.52 4.13 -33.81
N THR A 109 9.17 5.23 -33.41
CA THR A 109 8.67 6.11 -32.36
C THR A 109 7.37 6.78 -32.79
N GLU A 110 7.29 7.31 -34.00
CA GLU A 110 6.08 7.92 -34.55
C GLU A 110 4.94 6.89 -34.67
N ALA A 111 5.24 5.67 -35.15
CA ALA A 111 4.27 4.60 -35.21
C ALA A 111 3.71 4.26 -33.82
N TYR A 112 4.56 4.18 -32.80
CA TYR A 112 4.14 3.94 -31.42
C TYR A 112 3.30 5.10 -30.84
N LEU A 113 3.69 6.35 -31.08
CA LEU A 113 2.90 7.49 -30.64
C LEU A 113 1.53 7.56 -31.33
N THR A 114 1.46 7.15 -32.60
CA THR A 114 0.20 7.05 -33.35
C THR A 114 -0.73 5.98 -32.77
N THR A 115 -0.20 4.83 -32.34
CA THR A 115 -1.04 3.80 -31.70
C THR A 115 -1.58 4.27 -30.35
N LEU A 116 -0.77 4.99 -29.56
CA LEU A 116 -1.24 5.63 -28.32
C LEU A 116 -2.35 6.65 -28.58
N ALA A 117 -2.17 7.53 -29.58
CA ALA A 117 -3.18 8.52 -29.94
C ALA A 117 -4.49 7.86 -30.42
N THR A 118 -4.39 6.78 -31.20
CA THR A 118 -5.57 6.04 -31.71
C THR A 118 -6.29 5.28 -30.60
N ALA A 119 -5.55 4.72 -29.64
CA ALA A 119 -6.13 4.08 -28.46
C ALA A 119 -6.89 5.09 -27.58
N GLN A 120 -6.45 6.34 -27.53
CA GLN A 120 -7.14 7.44 -26.83
C GLN A 120 -8.32 8.02 -27.62
N ALA A 121 -8.20 8.07 -28.95
CA ALA A 121 -9.19 8.69 -29.84
C ALA A 121 -10.34 7.77 -30.26
N THR A 122 -10.25 6.47 -29.98
CA THR A 122 -11.39 5.57 -30.16
C THR A 122 -12.36 5.80 -28.99
N PRO A 123 -13.48 6.55 -29.14
CA PRO A 123 -14.53 6.47 -28.15
C PRO A 123 -14.89 5.00 -28.06
N THR A 124 -14.69 4.40 -26.89
CA THR A 124 -15.13 3.03 -26.65
C THR A 124 -16.57 2.98 -27.16
N PRO A 125 -16.91 2.18 -28.19
CA PRO A 125 -18.26 2.16 -28.72
C PRO A 125 -19.14 1.93 -27.51
N GLN A 126 -19.95 2.93 -27.17
CA GLN A 126 -20.80 2.90 -25.99
C GLN A 126 -21.66 1.67 -26.22
N PRO A 127 -21.39 0.54 -25.53
CA PRO A 127 -22.07 -0.69 -25.87
C PRO A 127 -23.53 -0.37 -25.67
N THR A 128 -24.33 -0.53 -26.73
CA THR A 128 -25.77 -0.35 -26.68
C THR A 128 -26.21 -1.13 -25.46
N ALA A 129 -26.58 -0.40 -24.40
CA ALA A 129 -26.65 -0.97 -23.07
C ALA A 129 -27.71 -2.05 -23.13
N ASP A 130 -27.30 -3.31 -23.10
CA ASP A 130 -28.23 -4.38 -22.81
C ASP A 130 -28.68 -4.12 -21.37
N PRO A 131 -29.95 -3.71 -21.15
CA PRO A 131 -30.40 -3.32 -19.83
C PRO A 131 -30.42 -4.52 -18.87
N THR A 132 -30.23 -5.75 -19.36
CA THR A 132 -30.28 -6.96 -18.55
C THR A 132 -28.97 -7.31 -17.86
N ILE A 133 -27.81 -6.82 -18.35
CA ILE A 133 -26.50 -7.19 -17.79
C ILE A 133 -26.02 -6.11 -16.82
N CYS A 134 -25.83 -6.47 -15.55
CA CYS A 134 -25.21 -5.57 -14.58
C CYS A 134 -23.78 -5.23 -15.01
N ARG A 135 -23.50 -3.92 -15.07
CA ARG A 135 -22.15 -3.42 -15.27
C ARG A 135 -21.89 -2.27 -14.33
N ARG A 136 -20.77 -2.35 -13.62
CA ARG A 136 -20.28 -1.34 -12.68
C ARG A 136 -18.94 -0.84 -13.17
N VAL A 137 -18.85 0.44 -13.51
CA VAL A 137 -17.61 1.04 -14.01
C VAL A 137 -17.27 2.31 -13.27
N THR A 138 -15.97 2.56 -13.07
CA THR A 138 -15.50 3.82 -12.48
C THR A 138 -15.91 5.02 -13.35
N ARG A 139 -16.43 6.09 -12.73
CA ARG A 139 -16.82 7.34 -13.42
C ARG A 139 -15.62 8.17 -13.85
N GLY A 140 -14.55 8.12 -13.06
CA GLY A 140 -13.29 8.84 -13.25
C GLY A 140 -12.16 8.06 -12.58
N THR A 141 -10.98 8.67 -12.46
CA THR A 141 -9.91 8.09 -11.65
C THR A 141 -10.37 7.94 -10.21
N THR A 142 -10.31 6.71 -9.68
CA THR A 142 -10.84 6.31 -8.38
C THR A 142 -9.73 5.72 -7.52
N THR A 143 -9.50 6.29 -6.35
CA THR A 143 -8.49 5.78 -5.40
C THR A 143 -9.00 4.53 -4.69
N LEU A 144 -8.11 3.56 -4.49
CA LEU A 144 -8.33 2.35 -3.72
C LEU A 144 -7.70 2.49 -2.34
N TYR A 145 -8.41 2.06 -1.31
CA TYR A 145 -8.05 2.23 0.09
C TYR A 145 -7.94 0.89 0.82
N ALA A 146 -7.14 0.85 1.88
CA ALA A 146 -7.00 -0.34 2.73
C ALA A 146 -8.27 -0.69 3.53
N GLY A 147 -9.22 0.26 3.65
CA GLY A 147 -10.46 0.10 4.41
C GLY A 147 -11.58 1.01 3.91
N PRO A 148 -12.80 0.87 4.46
CA PRO A 148 -13.97 1.66 4.07
C PRO A 148 -13.90 3.09 4.63
N GLY A 149 -13.13 3.95 3.97
CA GLY A 149 -12.92 5.34 4.39
C GLY A 149 -11.72 5.96 3.66
N ASP A 150 -11.77 7.27 3.41
CA ASP A 150 -10.68 8.01 2.75
C ASP A 150 -9.49 8.28 3.69
N PHE A 151 -9.65 7.95 4.97
CA PHE A 151 -8.66 8.02 6.02
C PHE A 151 -7.79 6.76 6.15
N TYR A 152 -8.18 5.68 5.48
CA TYR A 152 -7.31 4.52 5.33
C TYR A 152 -6.17 4.84 4.35
N GLU A 153 -5.11 4.05 4.38
CA GLU A 153 -4.01 4.22 3.43
C GLU A 153 -4.49 4.02 1.98
N ALA A 154 -4.11 4.94 1.10
CA ALA A 154 -4.34 4.82 -0.33
C ALA A 154 -3.36 3.77 -0.91
N ILE A 155 -3.90 2.66 -1.40
CA ILE A 155 -3.13 1.52 -1.89
C ILE A 155 -2.81 1.66 -3.38
N ASN A 156 -3.78 2.09 -4.18
CA ASN A 156 -3.66 2.19 -5.64
C ASN A 156 -4.74 3.12 -6.22
N SER A 157 -4.84 3.21 -7.54
CA SER A 157 -5.93 3.89 -8.24
C SER A 157 -6.41 3.09 -9.46
N LEU A 158 -7.67 3.28 -9.82
CA LEU A 158 -8.29 2.75 -11.04
C LEU A 158 -8.61 3.91 -11.98
N ASN A 159 -8.27 3.76 -13.25
CA ASN A 159 -8.66 4.72 -14.29
C ASN A 159 -10.17 4.73 -14.51
N ALA A 160 -10.67 5.77 -15.19
CA ALA A 160 -12.07 5.86 -15.62
C ALA A 160 -12.45 4.68 -16.55
N GLY A 161 -13.69 4.20 -16.44
CA GLY A 161 -14.23 3.14 -17.31
C GLY A 161 -13.82 1.71 -16.92
N VAL A 162 -12.97 1.54 -15.91
CA VAL A 162 -12.56 0.22 -15.40
C VAL A 162 -13.76 -0.48 -14.75
N SER A 163 -13.99 -1.74 -15.11
CA SER A 163 -15.05 -2.56 -14.54
C SER A 163 -14.68 -3.04 -13.13
N VAL A 164 -15.64 -2.99 -12.21
CA VAL A 164 -15.45 -3.43 -10.83
C VAL A 164 -16.51 -4.42 -10.39
N THR A 165 -16.13 -5.39 -9.57
CA THR A 165 -17.03 -6.39 -9.00
C THR A 165 -16.93 -6.32 -7.47
N PRO A 166 -17.79 -5.55 -6.81
CA PRO A 166 -17.78 -5.43 -5.35
C PRO A 166 -18.34 -6.70 -4.71
N ILE A 167 -17.76 -7.10 -3.58
CA ILE A 167 -18.19 -8.29 -2.81
C ILE A 167 -18.99 -7.92 -1.56
N ILE A 168 -18.64 -6.82 -0.89
CA ILE A 168 -19.34 -6.31 0.28
C ILE A 168 -19.36 -4.79 0.29
N ALA A 169 -20.34 -4.23 0.98
CA ALA A 169 -20.46 -2.80 1.24
C ALA A 169 -20.41 -2.51 2.74
N ALA A 170 -19.73 -1.43 3.12
CA ALA A 170 -19.72 -0.89 4.48
C ALA A 170 -19.99 0.61 4.43
N SER A 171 -20.38 1.19 5.56
CA SER A 171 -20.49 2.64 5.69
C SER A 171 -19.39 3.16 6.60
N ASP A 172 -18.74 4.25 6.19
CA ASP A 172 -17.85 4.98 7.08
C ASP A 172 -18.68 5.78 8.10
N PRO A 173 -18.04 6.37 9.13
CA PRO A 173 -18.73 7.22 10.11
C PRO A 173 -19.31 8.52 9.59
N ASP A 174 -18.87 8.99 8.42
CA ASP A 174 -19.54 10.08 7.70
C ASP A 174 -20.83 9.60 6.97
N GLY A 175 -21.13 8.30 7.03
CA GLY A 175 -22.29 7.68 6.39
C GLY A 175 -22.11 7.40 4.90
N ARG A 176 -20.90 7.57 4.35
CA ARG A 176 -20.61 7.27 2.95
C ARG A 176 -20.50 5.76 2.76
N THR A 177 -21.01 5.25 1.66
CA THR A 177 -20.94 3.82 1.35
C THR A 177 -19.67 3.50 0.56
N TRP A 178 -18.92 2.54 1.08
CA TRP A 178 -17.70 2.01 0.52
C TRP A 178 -17.93 0.57 0.07
N TRP A 179 -17.33 0.18 -1.04
CA TRP A 179 -17.38 -1.17 -1.57
C TRP A 179 -16.01 -1.82 -1.51
N GLN A 180 -15.96 -3.02 -0.95
CA GLN A 180 -14.77 -3.87 -1.02
C GLN A 180 -14.77 -4.64 -2.34
N LEU A 181 -13.62 -4.68 -3.01
CA LEU A 181 -13.37 -5.48 -4.20
C LEU A 181 -12.87 -6.87 -3.83
N THR A 182 -12.84 -7.78 -4.80
CA THR A 182 -12.24 -9.12 -4.66
C THR A 182 -10.76 -9.09 -4.28
N THR A 183 -10.06 -7.99 -4.55
CA THR A 183 -8.67 -7.75 -4.14
C THR A 183 -8.52 -7.23 -2.71
N SER A 184 -9.59 -7.27 -1.91
CA SER A 184 -9.67 -6.74 -0.53
C SER A 184 -9.54 -5.22 -0.39
N ASN A 185 -9.29 -4.49 -1.47
CA ASN A 185 -9.25 -3.03 -1.48
C ASN A 185 -10.65 -2.42 -1.49
N TRP A 186 -10.76 -1.21 -0.98
CA TRP A 186 -12.01 -0.47 -0.85
C TRP A 186 -12.06 0.72 -1.78
N LEU A 187 -13.25 1.04 -2.29
CA LEU A 187 -13.50 2.25 -3.08
C LEU A 187 -14.84 2.89 -2.69
N LEU A 188 -14.99 4.17 -3.01
CA LEU A 188 -16.20 4.91 -2.71
C LEU A 188 -17.30 4.58 -3.73
N ALA A 189 -18.46 4.10 -3.27
CA ALA A 189 -19.54 3.64 -4.14
C ALA A 189 -20.05 4.74 -5.09
N SER A 190 -20.05 6.00 -4.64
CA SER A 190 -20.50 7.16 -5.45
C SER A 190 -19.62 7.44 -6.66
N GLN A 191 -18.39 6.92 -6.69
CA GLN A 191 -17.47 7.03 -7.83
C GLN A 191 -17.75 5.98 -8.90
N ILE A 192 -18.70 5.06 -8.66
CA ILE A 192 -19.08 4.03 -9.61
C ILE A 192 -20.37 4.43 -10.34
N ARG A 193 -20.40 4.12 -11.63
CA ARG A 193 -21.59 4.17 -12.47
C ARG A 193 -22.08 2.74 -12.66
N GLU A 194 -23.31 2.50 -12.25
CA GLU A 194 -24.01 1.24 -12.50
C GLU A 194 -24.89 1.40 -13.75
N THR A 195 -24.93 0.37 -14.59
CA THR A 195 -25.80 0.27 -15.76
C THR A 195 -26.36 -1.15 -15.83
N GLY A 196 -27.64 -1.28 -16.20
CA GLY A 196 -28.35 -2.56 -16.22
C GLY A 196 -28.92 -2.98 -14.87
N LEU A 197 -29.28 -4.26 -14.72
CA LEU A 197 -29.87 -4.83 -13.50
C LEU A 197 -28.80 -5.27 -12.49
N CYS A 198 -28.29 -4.32 -11.71
CA CYS A 198 -27.28 -4.61 -10.69
C CYS A 198 -27.90 -5.03 -9.35
N PRO A 199 -27.57 -6.23 -8.83
CA PRO A 199 -28.02 -6.65 -7.51
C PRO A 199 -27.34 -5.79 -6.44
N ASP A 200 -28.03 -5.51 -5.34
CA ASP A 200 -27.45 -4.79 -4.21
C ASP A 200 -26.18 -5.48 -3.71
N VAL A 201 -25.15 -4.68 -3.44
CA VAL A 201 -23.92 -5.19 -2.82
C VAL A 201 -24.25 -5.55 -1.36
N PRO A 202 -23.99 -6.80 -0.91
CA PRO A 202 -24.27 -7.20 0.45
C PRO A 202 -23.65 -6.25 1.47
N ARG A 203 -24.47 -5.63 2.31
CA ARG A 203 -23.99 -4.76 3.38
C ARG A 203 -23.55 -5.61 4.55
N THR A 204 -22.29 -5.47 4.98
CA THR A 204 -21.94 -5.90 6.32
C THR A 204 -22.73 -5.02 7.29
N GLN A 205 -23.43 -5.64 8.24
CA GLN A 205 -24.15 -4.88 9.25
C GLN A 205 -23.15 -3.92 9.88
N ASN A 206 -23.48 -2.63 9.83
CA ASN A 206 -22.64 -1.60 10.39
C ASN A 206 -22.63 -1.79 11.90
N ILE A 207 -21.67 -2.57 12.42
CA ILE A 207 -21.48 -2.72 13.86
C ILE A 207 -21.03 -1.35 14.30
N THR A 208 -21.96 -0.60 14.90
CA THR A 208 -21.64 0.71 15.47
C THR A 208 -20.44 0.50 16.37
N PRO A 209 -19.29 1.13 16.08
CA PRO A 209 -18.10 0.90 16.86
C PRO A 209 -18.43 1.25 18.31
N PRO A 210 -18.08 0.37 19.25
CA PRO A 210 -18.42 0.59 20.65
C PRO A 210 -17.77 1.89 21.09
N ARG A 211 -18.51 2.71 21.84
CA ARG A 211 -18.01 4.03 22.29
C ARG A 211 -16.73 3.92 23.12
N ASN A 212 -16.52 2.76 23.74
CA ASN A 212 -15.40 2.46 24.61
C ASN A 212 -14.60 1.26 24.08
N ASN A 213 -13.28 1.33 24.21
CA ASN A 213 -12.37 0.21 23.97
C ASN A 213 -11.37 0.07 25.11
N THR A 214 -10.72 -1.09 25.20
CA THR A 214 -9.56 -1.27 26.06
C THR A 214 -8.39 -1.76 25.21
N LEU A 215 -7.25 -1.09 25.30
CA LEU A 215 -5.99 -1.48 24.68
C LEU A 215 -5.04 -2.02 25.76
N SER A 216 -4.55 -3.25 25.60
CA SER A 216 -3.46 -3.79 26.42
C SER A 216 -2.12 -3.48 25.76
N LEU A 217 -1.19 -2.90 26.52
CA LEU A 217 0.17 -2.63 26.04
C LEU A 217 1.05 -3.88 26.02
N GLU A 218 0.67 -4.95 26.73
CA GLU A 218 1.37 -6.25 26.69
C GLU A 218 1.19 -6.94 25.34
N THR A 219 -0.03 -6.88 24.79
CA THR A 219 -0.39 -7.62 23.58
C THR A 219 -0.55 -6.74 22.35
N CYS A 220 -0.65 -5.42 22.53
CA CYS A 220 -1.09 -4.50 21.46
C CYS A 220 -2.50 -4.77 20.92
N GLU A 221 -3.31 -5.52 21.64
CA GLU A 221 -4.65 -5.89 21.21
C GLU A 221 -5.73 -5.08 21.91
N THR A 222 -6.88 -5.03 21.25
CA THR A 222 -8.06 -4.29 21.69
C THR A 222 -9.21 -5.24 21.99
N THR A 223 -9.95 -4.99 23.06
CA THR A 223 -11.02 -5.91 23.51
C THR A 223 -12.28 -5.83 22.64
N ASN A 224 -12.54 -4.67 22.03
CA ASN A 224 -13.76 -4.41 21.28
C ASN A 224 -13.50 -4.12 19.79
N GLY A 225 -12.48 -4.79 19.23
CA GLY A 225 -12.06 -4.61 17.84
C GLY A 225 -11.24 -3.33 17.62
N PRO A 226 -10.91 -3.00 16.35
CA PRO A 226 -9.97 -1.94 16.03
C PRO A 226 -10.33 -0.58 16.64
N LEU A 227 -9.31 0.18 17.05
CA LEU A 227 -9.50 1.56 17.53
C LEU A 227 -10.03 2.45 16.41
N ARG A 228 -10.80 3.48 16.78
CA ARG A 228 -11.27 4.53 15.86
C ARG A 228 -11.12 5.91 16.48
N ALA A 229 -10.92 6.93 15.65
CA ALA A 229 -10.89 8.29 16.14
C ALA A 229 -12.19 8.67 16.85
N GLY A 230 -12.07 9.45 17.92
CA GLY A 230 -13.18 9.86 18.78
C GLY A 230 -13.63 8.79 19.79
N GLN A 231 -13.14 7.55 19.69
CA GLN A 231 -13.43 6.50 20.66
C GLN A 231 -12.73 6.79 21.99
N GLN A 232 -13.41 6.51 23.10
CA GLN A 232 -12.79 6.53 24.42
C GLN A 232 -12.05 5.20 24.64
N VAL A 233 -10.73 5.25 24.80
CA VAL A 233 -9.88 4.07 24.92
C VAL A 233 -9.24 4.05 26.30
N THR A 234 -9.52 2.99 27.06
CA THR A 234 -8.75 2.67 28.26
C THR A 234 -7.46 1.99 27.83
N ILE A 235 -6.35 2.69 27.91
CA ILE A 235 -5.03 2.12 27.63
C ILE A 235 -4.48 1.60 28.95
N GLN A 236 -4.08 0.33 29.00
CA GLN A 236 -3.65 -0.30 30.24
C GLN A 236 -2.40 -1.17 30.08
N PHE A 237 -1.67 -1.31 31.18
CA PHE A 237 -0.59 -2.27 31.34
C PHE A 237 -0.54 -2.83 32.77
N THR A 238 0.09 -3.98 32.95
CA THR A 238 0.15 -4.76 34.17
C THR A 238 1.60 -5.17 34.44
N PRO A 239 2.33 -4.45 35.29
CA PRO A 239 3.67 -4.83 35.74
C PRO A 239 3.68 -6.20 36.44
N PRO A 240 4.88 -6.78 36.67
CA PRO A 240 5.01 -8.00 37.46
C PRO A 240 4.31 -7.89 38.83
N ALA A 241 3.83 -9.04 39.33
CA ALA A 241 3.13 -9.12 40.60
C ALA A 241 4.02 -8.72 41.78
N PHE A 242 3.39 -8.08 42.76
CA PHE A 242 3.95 -7.72 44.06
C PHE A 242 3.93 -8.92 45.00
N ASP A 243 4.86 -8.93 45.94
CA ASP A 243 5.04 -10.04 46.89
C ASP A 243 4.05 -10.02 48.05
N ASN A 244 3.39 -8.88 48.30
CA ASN A 244 2.40 -8.76 49.34
C ASN A 244 1.40 -7.62 49.07
N TRP A 245 0.32 -7.61 49.84
CA TRP A 245 -0.76 -6.62 49.71
C TRP A 245 -0.31 -5.19 50.01
N GLY A 246 0.57 -5.00 50.99
CA GLY A 246 1.05 -3.67 51.41
C GLY A 246 1.82 -2.98 50.29
N GLU A 247 2.77 -3.68 49.68
CA GLU A 247 3.50 -3.21 48.51
C GLU A 247 2.58 -2.90 47.34
N ALA A 248 1.64 -3.80 47.03
CA ALA A 248 0.68 -3.56 45.98
C ALA A 248 -0.16 -2.31 46.29
N ARG A 249 -0.66 -2.14 47.51
CA ARG A 249 -1.47 -0.98 47.92
C ARG A 249 -0.68 0.33 47.78
N ASP A 250 0.54 0.36 48.30
CA ASP A 250 1.35 1.58 48.43
C ASP A 250 2.12 1.93 47.15
N ALA A 251 2.21 0.99 46.21
CA ALA A 251 2.80 1.12 44.88
C ALA A 251 2.52 2.46 44.18
N VAL A 252 1.26 2.92 44.21
CA VAL A 252 0.79 4.12 43.48
C VAL A 252 1.27 5.42 44.14
N SER A 253 1.51 5.38 45.45
CA SER A 253 2.06 6.51 46.21
C SER A 253 3.56 6.67 45.96
N ILE A 254 4.27 5.57 45.68
CA ILE A 254 5.71 5.55 45.37
C ILE A 254 5.94 5.93 43.90
N ASP A 255 5.33 5.16 43.00
CA ASP A 255 5.36 5.43 41.56
C ASP A 255 3.98 5.10 40.95
N PRO A 256 3.20 6.15 40.59
CA PRO A 256 1.88 5.96 40.00
C PRO A 256 1.94 5.38 38.58
N GLY A 257 3.13 5.25 37.99
CA GLY A 257 3.29 4.85 36.59
C GLY A 257 2.87 5.96 35.62
N ARG A 258 3.26 5.78 34.36
CA ARG A 258 3.03 6.73 33.28
C ARG A 258 2.65 5.99 32.01
N ILE A 259 1.85 6.64 31.17
CA ILE A 259 1.60 6.19 29.80
C ILE A 259 1.92 7.37 28.88
N SER A 260 2.81 7.17 27.92
CA SER A 260 3.16 8.16 26.91
C SER A 260 2.57 7.79 25.56
N ILE A 261 1.95 8.74 24.86
CA ILE A 261 1.40 8.59 23.51
C ILE A 261 2.08 9.64 22.63
N GLY A 262 3.00 9.21 21.77
CA GLY A 262 3.88 10.13 21.07
C GLY A 262 4.68 10.99 22.06
N ALA A 263 4.57 12.32 21.94
CA ALA A 263 5.27 13.27 22.81
C ALA A 263 4.51 13.63 24.11
N ARG A 264 3.27 13.16 24.29
CA ARG A 264 2.46 13.47 25.48
C ARG A 264 2.57 12.36 26.50
N THR A 265 2.82 12.72 27.76
CA THR A 265 2.86 11.79 28.88
C THR A 265 1.69 12.03 29.82
N TYR A 266 1.04 10.95 30.22
CA TYR A 266 -0.10 10.94 31.14
C TYR A 266 0.30 10.20 32.40
N ARG A 267 -0.16 10.70 33.55
CA ARG A 267 -0.05 9.98 34.83
C ARG A 267 -1.05 8.82 34.81
N ALA A 268 -0.58 7.60 35.06
CA ALA A 268 -1.47 6.45 35.11
C ALA A 268 -2.27 6.43 36.42
N GLN A 269 -3.49 5.92 36.33
CA GLN A 269 -4.28 5.45 37.47
C GLN A 269 -4.02 3.96 37.64
N ALA A 270 -4.38 3.39 38.79
CA ALA A 270 -4.24 1.96 39.02
C ALA A 270 -5.51 1.37 39.63
N THR A 271 -5.85 0.14 39.24
CA THR A 271 -6.89 -0.66 39.89
C THR A 271 -6.52 -0.97 41.34
N SER A 272 -7.48 -1.39 42.16
CA SER A 272 -7.18 -1.95 43.49
C SER A 272 -6.30 -3.23 43.36
N PRO A 273 -5.48 -3.57 44.36
CA PRO A 273 -4.72 -4.83 44.37
C PRO A 273 -5.61 -6.04 44.11
N ILE A 274 -5.22 -6.87 43.15
CA ILE A 274 -5.90 -8.11 42.78
C ILE A 274 -5.05 -9.27 43.31
N ARG A 275 -5.57 -10.07 44.24
CA ARG A 275 -4.87 -11.26 44.74
C ARG A 275 -4.78 -12.31 43.62
N LEU A 276 -3.58 -12.84 43.41
CA LEU A 276 -3.31 -14.01 42.58
C LEU A 276 -3.15 -15.23 43.49
N GLY A 277 -3.81 -16.33 43.12
CA GLY A 277 -3.74 -17.60 43.85
C GLY A 277 -4.85 -17.78 44.89
N THR A 278 -5.00 -19.03 45.34
CA THR A 278 -6.07 -19.49 46.24
C THR A 278 -5.56 -20.07 47.57
N ALA A 279 -4.24 -20.07 47.80
CA ALA A 279 -3.61 -20.65 48.99
C ALA A 279 -2.76 -19.60 49.74
N ASP A 280 -2.50 -19.86 51.01
CA ASP A 280 -1.91 -18.89 51.97
C ASP A 280 -0.39 -18.75 51.86
N ASP A 281 0.29 -19.60 51.08
CA ASP A 281 1.76 -19.68 51.07
C ASP A 281 2.45 -18.88 49.95
N ASP A 282 1.72 -18.34 48.97
CA ASP A 282 2.26 -17.52 47.86
C ASP A 282 1.30 -16.39 47.47
N GLU A 283 0.98 -15.50 48.42
CA GLU A 283 0.11 -14.36 48.16
C GLU A 283 0.77 -13.31 47.25
N ARG A 284 0.57 -13.46 45.94
CA ARG A 284 1.03 -12.48 44.95
C ARG A 284 -0.11 -11.53 44.63
N TYR A 285 0.19 -10.26 44.35
CA TYR A 285 -0.82 -9.25 44.04
C TYR A 285 -0.51 -8.56 42.72
N LEU A 286 -1.51 -8.36 41.85
CA LEU A 286 -1.38 -7.58 40.62
C LEU A 286 -2.07 -6.23 40.75
N ARG A 287 -1.58 -5.27 39.95
CA ARG A 287 -2.29 -4.03 39.66
C ARG A 287 -2.20 -3.72 38.18
N THR A 288 -3.31 -3.28 37.63
CA THR A 288 -3.39 -2.79 36.26
C THR A 288 -3.36 -1.27 36.29
N PHE A 289 -2.40 -0.70 35.60
CA PHE A 289 -2.22 0.73 35.43
C PHE A 289 -2.86 1.17 34.13
N TYR A 290 -3.59 2.28 34.14
CA TYR A 290 -4.34 2.70 32.98
C TYR A 290 -4.52 4.22 32.87
N ILE A 291 -4.85 4.66 31.67
CA ILE A 291 -5.40 6.00 31.40
C ILE A 291 -6.64 5.88 30.52
N VAL A 292 -7.46 6.92 30.53
CA VAL A 292 -8.53 7.10 29.55
C VAL A 292 -8.06 8.11 28.52
N TRP A 293 -8.03 7.70 27.26
CA TRP A 293 -7.58 8.51 26.14
C TRP A 293 -8.68 8.60 25.08
N ASN A 294 -8.94 9.79 24.57
CA ASN A 294 -9.77 9.95 23.38
C ASN A 294 -8.90 9.73 22.17
N ALA A 295 -9.13 8.62 21.46
CA ALA A 295 -8.33 8.23 20.32
C ALA A 295 -8.37 9.32 19.25
N VAL A 296 -7.19 9.81 18.86
CA VAL A 296 -7.04 10.75 17.75
C VAL A 296 -6.45 10.03 16.54
N PRO A 297 -6.79 10.42 15.31
CA PRO A 297 -6.28 9.73 14.14
C PRO A 297 -4.75 9.79 14.05
N GLY A 298 -4.16 8.78 13.42
CA GLY A 298 -2.73 8.70 13.12
C GLY A 298 -2.06 7.45 13.70
N THR A 299 -0.75 7.35 13.45
CA THR A 299 0.10 6.29 13.98
C THR A 299 0.70 6.72 15.32
N HIS A 300 0.48 5.92 16.36
CA HIS A 300 0.90 6.23 17.72
C HIS A 300 1.85 5.16 18.23
N ARG A 301 2.99 5.61 18.75
CA ARG A 301 3.83 4.81 19.65
C ARG A 301 3.40 5.12 21.08
N ILE A 302 2.91 4.09 21.77
CA ILE A 302 2.39 4.15 23.13
C ILE A 302 3.33 3.37 24.05
N VAL A 303 3.74 3.98 25.15
CA VAL A 303 4.69 3.40 26.10
C VAL A 303 4.08 3.45 27.49
N GLY A 304 3.90 2.30 28.12
CA GLY A 304 3.65 2.21 29.56
C GLY A 304 5.01 2.20 30.26
N ASP A 305 5.13 2.95 31.34
CA ASP A 305 6.39 3.05 32.10
C ASP A 305 6.08 3.02 33.59
N ARG A 306 6.72 2.09 34.30
CA ARG A 306 6.75 2.06 35.75
C ARG A 306 8.00 1.36 36.26
N LEU A 307 8.78 2.05 37.07
CA LEU A 307 10.06 1.57 37.62
C LEU A 307 10.99 1.00 36.54
N SER A 308 11.10 -0.33 36.44
CA SER A 308 11.94 -1.04 35.47
C SER A 308 11.13 -1.78 34.39
N TYR A 309 9.82 -1.56 34.33
CA TYR A 309 8.91 -2.24 33.41
C TYR A 309 8.35 -1.25 32.38
N GLU A 310 8.66 -1.48 31.10
CA GLU A 310 8.34 -0.57 30.00
C GLU A 310 7.73 -1.30 28.78
N PRO A 311 6.42 -1.64 28.78
CA PRO A 311 5.75 -2.18 27.61
C PRO A 311 5.53 -1.11 26.55
N ILE A 312 5.79 -1.47 25.28
CA ILE A 312 5.70 -0.56 24.13
C ILE A 312 4.75 -1.16 23.10
N CYS A 313 3.82 -0.33 22.62
CA CYS A 313 2.93 -0.67 21.54
C CYS A 313 2.95 0.37 20.41
N THR A 314 2.89 -0.08 19.16
CA THR A 314 2.65 0.81 18.01
C THR A 314 1.33 0.45 17.36
N LEU A 315 0.45 1.42 17.19
CA LEU A 315 -0.86 1.20 16.59
C LEU A 315 -1.27 2.35 15.67
N VAL A 316 -2.23 2.07 14.79
CA VAL A 316 -2.82 3.05 13.89
C VAL A 316 -4.26 3.29 14.31
N VAL A 317 -4.61 4.55 14.56
CA VAL A 317 -6.00 4.98 14.74
C VAL A 317 -6.48 5.60 13.43
N PRO A 318 -7.41 4.96 12.71
CA PRO A 318 -8.05 5.56 11.55
C PRO A 318 -8.86 6.81 11.93
N VAL A 319 -8.99 7.78 11.01
CA VAL A 319 -9.93 8.92 11.18
C VAL A 319 -11.34 8.38 11.04
N GLY A 320 -11.89 7.83 12.12
CA GLY A 320 -13.29 7.46 12.30
C GLY A 320 -14.03 7.16 11.03
#